data_AF-A0A7Z0I1W1-F1
#
_entry.id   AF-A0A7Z0I1W1-F1
#
_cell.length_a   1.000
_cell.length_b   1.000
_cell.length_c   1.000
_cell.angle_alpha   90.00
_cell.angle_beta   90.00
_cell.angle_gamma   90.00
#
_symmetry.space_group_name_H-M   'P 1'
#
loop_
_entity.id
_entity.type
_entity.pdbx_description
1 polymer ?
#
loop_
_entity_poly.entity_id
_entity_poly.type
_entity_poly.pdbx_seq_one_letter_code
_entity_poly.pdbx_strand_id
1 'polypeptide(L)'
;MRLNDVVAEIVGAVIAGRAINKRQAAVNRWDDIDADGQYLAGIDGVVARIDQRARSLRLKAERAPTPEQPPLPFQLPAAVAMDLEGTTLVSTRQLSRAEFERAIEIRRLQIANDQHALREWRNALRQADQFWATHPDWSFGDCLDAILAKGSCVPVSGEVLE
;
A
#
# COMPACT_ATOMS: atom_id res chain seq x y z
N MET A 1 -12.23 22.13 10.33
CA MET A 1 -12.86 20.80 10.22
C MET A 1 -11.91 19.78 10.79
N ARG A 2 -12.38 18.63 11.32
CA ARG A 2 -11.44 17.61 11.76
C ARG A 2 -10.71 17.04 10.54
N LEU A 3 -9.46 16.64 10.72
CA LEU A 3 -8.64 16.03 9.66
C LEU A 3 -9.40 14.92 8.91
N ASN A 4 -10.06 14.03 9.65
CA ASN A 4 -10.80 12.90 9.07
C ASN A 4 -11.96 13.34 8.19
N ASP A 5 -12.64 14.44 8.52
CA ASP A 5 -13.77 14.95 7.72
C ASP A 5 -13.25 15.47 6.38
N VAL A 6 -12.16 16.24 6.39
CA VAL A 6 -11.51 16.76 5.18
C VAL A 6 -10.99 15.61 4.30
N VAL A 7 -10.37 14.60 4.90
CA VAL A 7 -9.91 13.41 4.18
C VAL A 7 -11.09 12.64 3.58
N ALA A 8 -12.18 12.46 4.33
CA ALA A 8 -13.38 11.78 3.85
C ALA A 8 -14.01 12.50 2.64
N GLU A 9 -14.04 13.84 2.63
CA GLU A 9 -14.53 14.59 1.48
C GLU A 9 -13.63 14.46 0.25
N ILE A 10 -12.31 14.53 0.43
CA ILE A 10 -11.35 14.33 -0.67
C ILE A 10 -11.52 12.91 -1.24
N VAL A 11 -11.59 11.88 -0.39
CA VAL A 11 -11.78 10.49 -0.81
C VAL A 11 -13.17 10.30 -1.44
N GLY A 12 -14.20 10.96 -0.93
CA GLY A 12 -15.55 10.94 -1.50
C GLY A 12 -15.58 11.41 -2.95
N ALA A 13 -14.75 12.40 -3.31
CA ALA A 13 -14.61 12.81 -4.70
C ALA A 13 -13.95 11.74 -5.60
N VAL A 14 -13.03 10.92 -5.05
CA VAL A 14 -12.47 9.76 -5.77
C VAL A 14 -13.53 8.68 -5.97
N ILE A 15 -14.31 8.39 -4.93
CA ILE A 15 -15.43 7.43 -4.99
C ILE A 15 -16.47 7.87 -6.03
N ALA A 16 -16.71 9.17 -6.15
CA ALA A 16 -17.57 9.76 -7.18
C ALA A 16 -16.94 9.79 -8.60
N GLY A 17 -15.82 9.10 -8.82
CA GLY A 17 -15.19 8.93 -10.14
C GLY A 17 -14.25 10.06 -10.57
N ARG A 18 -13.92 11.02 -9.70
CA ARG A 18 -12.97 12.10 -10.03
C ARG A 18 -11.53 11.66 -9.77
N ALA A 19 -10.66 11.91 -10.75
CA ALA A 19 -9.22 11.80 -10.52
C ALA A 19 -8.74 12.96 -9.63
N ILE A 20 -8.00 12.63 -8.56
CA ILE A 20 -7.48 13.62 -7.63
C ILE A 20 -5.96 13.54 -7.55
N ASN A 21 -5.31 14.69 -7.69
CA ASN A 21 -3.93 14.84 -7.27
C ASN A 21 -3.89 15.02 -5.75
N LYS A 22 -3.46 13.97 -5.04
CA LYS A 22 -3.43 13.93 -3.57
C LYS A 22 -2.68 15.12 -2.96
N ARG A 23 -1.55 15.53 -3.55
CA ARG A 23 -0.74 16.65 -3.06
C ARG A 23 -1.51 17.96 -3.22
N GLN A 24 -2.09 18.20 -4.40
CA GLN A 24 -2.84 19.43 -4.64
C GLN A 24 -4.10 19.51 -3.76
N ALA A 25 -4.81 18.39 -3.58
CA ALA A 25 -5.98 18.34 -2.70
C ALA A 25 -5.62 18.65 -1.23
N ALA A 26 -4.51 18.09 -0.74
CA ALA A 26 -4.02 18.39 0.60
C ALA A 26 -3.62 19.86 0.76
N VAL A 27 -2.94 20.46 -0.24
CA VAL A 27 -2.59 21.89 -0.22
C VAL A 27 -3.83 22.76 -0.21
N ASN A 28 -4.80 22.49 -1.09
CA ASN A 28 -6.00 23.32 -1.23
C ASN A 28 -6.91 23.29 0.00
N ARG A 29 -6.89 22.19 0.77
CA ARG A 29 -7.75 21.98 1.95
C ARG A 29 -6.99 22.14 3.27
N TRP A 30 -5.71 22.53 3.23
CA TRP A 30 -4.87 22.58 4.43
C TRP A 30 -5.42 23.54 5.48
N ASP A 31 -5.82 24.73 5.04
CA ASP A 31 -6.36 25.78 5.92
C ASP A 31 -7.78 25.47 6.43
N ASP A 32 -8.46 24.46 5.87
CA ASP A 32 -9.76 24.00 6.34
C ASP A 32 -9.65 23.02 7.53
N ILE A 33 -8.46 22.47 7.78
CA ILE A 33 -8.20 21.51 8.86
C ILE A 33 -8.00 22.29 10.17
N ASP A 34 -8.60 21.80 11.26
CA ASP A 34 -8.39 22.36 12.59
C ASP A 34 -6.94 22.17 13.10
N ALA A 35 -6.54 22.97 14.09
CA ALA A 35 -5.17 22.99 14.58
C ALA A 35 -4.69 21.60 15.08
N ASP A 36 -5.57 20.86 15.75
CA ASP A 36 -5.29 19.50 16.22
C ASP A 36 -5.06 18.55 15.03
N GLY A 37 -5.90 18.63 13.99
CA GLY A 37 -5.74 17.85 12.77
C GLY A 37 -4.46 18.19 12.01
N GLN A 38 -4.09 19.47 11.91
CA GLN A 38 -2.83 19.89 11.30
C GLN A 38 -1.61 19.38 12.09
N TYR A 39 -1.68 19.41 13.42
CA TYR A 39 -0.65 18.88 14.30
C TYR A 39 -0.45 17.37 14.07
N LEU A 40 -1.54 16.58 14.10
CA LEU A 40 -1.48 15.14 13.88
C LEU A 40 -0.93 14.80 12.48
N ALA A 41 -1.40 15.48 11.44
CA ALA A 41 -0.88 15.30 10.08
C ALA A 41 0.62 15.64 9.97
N GLY A 42 1.08 16.63 10.74
CA GLY A 42 2.49 16.96 10.87
C GLY A 42 3.33 15.83 11.47
N ILE A 43 2.83 15.21 12.54
CA ILE A 43 3.47 14.04 13.17
C ILE A 43 3.55 12.87 12.20
N ASP A 44 2.44 12.51 11.56
CA ASP A 44 2.39 11.42 10.58
C ASP A 44 3.35 11.67 9.41
N GLY A 45 3.44 12.92 8.95
CA GLY A 45 4.38 13.33 7.91
C GLY A 45 5.85 13.20 8.32
N VAL A 46 6.18 13.41 9.60
CA VAL A 46 7.52 13.17 10.13
C VAL A 46 7.81 11.68 10.24
N VAL A 47 6.89 10.87 10.77
CA VAL A 47 7.02 9.41 10.87
C VAL A 47 7.29 8.80 9.50
N ALA A 48 6.49 9.14 8.48
CA ALA A 48 6.68 8.64 7.12
C ALA A 48 8.07 8.97 6.53
N ARG A 49 8.64 10.14 6.87
CA ARG A 49 9.99 10.53 6.42
C ARG A 49 11.07 9.75 7.16
N ILE A 50 10.91 9.49 8.45
CA ILE A 50 11.81 8.62 9.23
C ILE A 50 11.86 7.24 8.58
N ASP A 51 10.70 6.64 8.29
CA ASP A 51 10.60 5.33 7.66
C ASP A 51 11.26 5.29 6.28
N GLN A 52 10.98 6.27 5.44
CA GLN A 52 11.57 6.36 4.10
C GLN A 52 13.10 6.45 4.19
N ARG A 53 13.62 7.29 5.11
CA ARG A 53 15.06 7.44 5.29
C ARG A 53 15.69 6.17 5.84
N ALA A 54 15.12 5.58 6.87
CA ALA A 54 15.58 4.33 7.48
C ALA A 54 15.68 3.18 6.46
N ARG A 55 14.66 3.03 5.60
CA ARG A 55 14.64 2.00 4.55
C ARG A 55 15.63 2.28 3.41
N SER A 56 15.83 3.56 3.07
CA SER A 56 16.77 3.95 2.01
C SER A 56 18.24 3.83 2.43
N LEU A 57 18.50 3.97 3.73
CA LEU A 57 19.83 3.81 4.30
C LEU A 57 20.22 2.34 4.24
N ARG A 58 21.42 2.08 3.73
CA ARG A 58 22.00 0.74 3.66
C ARG A 58 23.09 0.59 4.69
N LEU A 59 23.25 -0.63 5.20
CA LEU A 59 24.43 -0.97 5.98
C LEU A 59 25.67 -0.75 5.11
N LYS A 60 26.50 0.21 5.50
CA LYS A 60 27.89 0.33 5.04
C LYS A 60 28.76 -0.46 6.01
N ALA A 61 29.85 -1.05 5.54
CA ALA A 61 30.91 -1.50 6.46
C ALA A 61 31.37 -0.26 7.25
N GLU A 62 31.23 -0.27 8.58
CA GLU A 62 31.31 0.94 9.43
C GLU A 62 32.75 1.34 9.79
N ARG A 63 33.75 0.78 9.13
CA ARG A 63 35.13 1.27 9.24
C ARG A 63 35.45 2.06 7.99
N ALA A 64 36.17 3.17 8.15
CA ALA A 64 36.77 3.89 7.02
C ALA A 64 37.25 2.85 6.01
N PRO A 65 36.76 2.86 4.76
CA PRO A 65 37.07 1.82 3.81
C PRO A 65 38.58 1.85 3.59
N THR A 66 39.29 0.93 4.25
CA THR A 66 40.59 0.51 3.75
C THR A 66 40.30 -0.02 2.34
N PRO A 67 41.09 0.32 1.32
CA PRO A 67 40.85 -0.08 -0.07
C PRO A 67 40.66 -1.59 -0.30
N GLU A 68 40.95 -2.41 0.71
CA GLU A 68 40.97 -3.87 0.68
C GLU A 68 39.76 -4.57 1.32
N GLN A 69 38.78 -3.85 1.91
CA GLN A 69 37.61 -4.56 2.47
C GLN A 69 36.70 -5.07 1.33
N PRO A 70 36.55 -6.41 1.17
CA PRO A 70 35.62 -6.94 0.19
C PRO A 70 34.19 -6.51 0.55
N PRO A 71 33.35 -6.19 -0.45
CA PRO A 71 31.97 -5.83 -0.20
C PRO A 71 31.24 -6.97 0.50
N LEU A 72 30.26 -6.61 1.34
CA LEU A 72 29.35 -7.60 1.90
C LEU A 72 28.65 -8.36 0.75
N PRO A 73 28.51 -9.69 0.81
CA PRO A 73 27.84 -10.47 -0.23
C PRO A 73 26.32 -10.29 -0.24
N PHE A 74 25.79 -9.38 0.58
CA PHE A 74 24.38 -9.05 0.71
C PHE A 74 24.20 -7.56 1.00
N GLN A 75 23.01 -7.05 0.72
CA GLN A 75 22.61 -5.69 1.01
C GLN A 75 21.41 -5.71 1.93
N LEU A 76 21.53 -5.08 3.09
CA LEU A 76 20.45 -4.94 4.05
C LEU A 76 20.21 -3.46 4.36
N PRO A 77 18.96 -3.07 4.66
CA PRO A 77 18.67 -1.74 5.16
C PRO A 77 19.36 -1.53 6.51
N ALA A 78 19.64 -0.28 6.86
CA ALA A 78 20.29 0.07 8.12
C ALA A 78 19.37 -0.15 9.34
N ALA A 79 18.06 -0.09 9.13
CA ALA A 79 17.06 -0.45 10.12
C ALA A 79 15.93 -1.27 9.47
N VAL A 80 15.29 -2.11 10.26
CA VAL A 80 14.14 -2.93 9.86
C VAL A 80 12.95 -2.65 10.75
N ALA A 81 11.75 -2.83 10.19
CA ALA A 81 10.51 -2.79 10.93
C ALA A 81 10.31 -4.09 11.73
N MET A 82 9.90 -3.96 12.99
CA MET A 82 9.62 -5.07 13.91
C MET A 82 8.12 -5.35 14.12
N ASP A 83 7.27 -4.66 13.35
CA ASP A 83 5.84 -4.88 13.22
C ASP A 83 5.39 -4.68 11.77
N LEU A 84 4.16 -5.09 11.45
CA LEU A 84 3.63 -5.01 10.09
C LEU A 84 3.33 -3.56 9.68
N GLU A 85 2.92 -2.74 10.64
CA GLU A 85 2.61 -1.32 10.46
C GLU A 85 3.87 -0.48 10.18
N GLY A 86 5.05 -0.96 10.58
CA GLY A 86 6.33 -0.26 10.44
C GLY A 86 6.64 0.71 11.58
N THR A 87 5.89 0.66 12.68
CA THR A 87 5.96 1.62 13.80
C THR A 87 7.27 1.53 14.55
N THR A 88 7.78 0.31 14.73
CA THR A 88 8.98 0.02 15.51
C THR A 88 10.14 -0.25 14.57
N LEU A 89 11.11 0.67 14.53
CA LEU A 89 12.34 0.49 13.79
C LEU A 89 13.48 0.08 14.71
N VAL A 90 14.16 -1.01 14.37
CA VAL A 90 15.36 -1.46 15.08
C VAL A 90 16.54 -1.48 14.13
N SER A 91 17.71 -1.05 14.63
CA SER A 91 18.97 -1.09 13.87
C SER A 91 19.30 -2.52 13.49
N THR A 92 19.51 -2.77 12.19
CA THR A 92 19.83 -4.12 11.68
C THR A 92 21.09 -4.69 12.33
N ARG A 93 22.01 -3.82 12.76
CA ARG A 93 23.27 -4.19 13.44
C ARG A 93 23.08 -4.67 14.88
N GLN A 94 21.97 -4.29 15.51
CA GLN A 94 21.70 -4.58 16.92
C GLN A 94 20.72 -5.74 17.10
N LEU A 95 20.18 -6.30 16.00
CA LEU A 95 19.26 -7.43 16.06
C LEU A 95 20.00 -8.66 16.60
N SER A 96 19.40 -9.28 17.61
CA SER A 96 19.67 -10.68 17.94
C SER A 96 19.23 -11.59 16.79
N ARG A 97 19.66 -12.85 16.84
CA ARG A 97 19.25 -13.86 15.86
C ARG A 97 17.72 -13.99 15.79
N ALA A 98 17.05 -14.05 16.94
CA ALA A 98 15.60 -14.20 17.01
C ALA A 98 14.89 -12.98 16.40
N GLU A 99 15.39 -11.77 16.65
CA GLU A 99 14.83 -10.55 16.06
C GLU A 99 15.08 -10.47 14.55
N PHE A 100 16.23 -10.94 14.07
CA PHE A 100 16.50 -11.02 12.62
C PHE A 100 15.59 -12.03 11.92
N GLU A 101 15.39 -13.21 12.52
CA GLU A 101 14.43 -14.22 12.04
C GLU A 101 12.99 -13.64 12.03
N ARG A 102 12.60 -12.90 13.07
CA ARG A 102 11.31 -12.21 13.13
C ARG A 102 11.15 -11.15 12.04
N ALA A 103 12.18 -10.35 11.78
CA ALA A 103 12.16 -9.36 10.71
C ALA A 103 11.97 -10.01 9.33
N ILE A 104 12.54 -11.21 9.12
CA ILE A 104 12.32 -12.02 7.91
C ILE A 104 10.86 -12.48 7.82
N GLU A 105 10.25 -12.95 8.92
CA GLU A 105 8.83 -13.35 8.93
C GLU A 105 7.91 -12.19 8.59
N ILE A 106 8.12 -11.02 9.19
CA ILE A 106 7.36 -9.80 8.90
C ILE A 106 7.46 -9.47 7.42
N ARG A 107 8.68 -9.51 6.86
CA ARG A 107 8.89 -9.24 5.43
C ARG A 107 8.20 -10.27 4.53
N ARG A 108 8.17 -11.55 4.92
CA ARG A 108 7.44 -12.59 4.20
C ARG A 108 5.93 -12.32 4.16
N LEU A 109 5.35 -11.92 5.30
CA LEU A 109 3.93 -11.57 5.39
C LEU A 109 3.59 -10.36 4.51
N GLN A 110 4.42 -9.32 4.54
CA GLN A 110 4.26 -8.16 3.66
C GLN A 110 4.26 -8.56 2.18
N ILE A 111 5.24 -9.36 1.76
CA ILE A 111 5.32 -9.86 0.37
C ILE A 111 4.11 -10.70 0.01
N ALA A 112 3.64 -11.57 0.91
CA ALA A 112 2.47 -12.40 0.66
C ALA A 112 1.20 -11.56 0.46
N ASN A 113 1.02 -10.52 1.28
CA ASN A 113 -0.10 -9.58 1.15
C ASN A 113 -0.04 -8.80 -0.16
N ASP A 114 1.13 -8.26 -0.52
CA ASP A 114 1.35 -7.53 -1.78
C ASP A 114 1.07 -8.44 -2.99
N GLN A 115 1.55 -9.69 -2.95
CA GLN A 115 1.28 -10.67 -4.00
C GLN A 115 -0.19 -11.06 -4.09
N HIS A 116 -0.88 -11.18 -2.95
CA HIS A 116 -2.32 -11.44 -2.92
C HIS A 116 -3.09 -10.31 -3.59
N ALA A 117 -2.85 -9.06 -3.20
CA ALA A 117 -3.48 -7.89 -3.81
C ALA A 117 -3.23 -7.85 -5.33
N LEU A 118 -2.00 -8.12 -5.78
CA LEU A 118 -1.67 -8.17 -7.21
C LEU A 118 -2.43 -9.28 -7.95
N ARG A 119 -2.61 -10.46 -7.34
CA ARG A 119 -3.40 -11.54 -7.93
C ARG A 119 -4.86 -11.13 -8.12
N GLU A 120 -5.45 -10.48 -7.13
CA GLU A 120 -6.83 -9.97 -7.21
C GLU A 120 -6.98 -8.97 -8.35
N TRP A 121 -6.06 -8.02 -8.48
CA TRP A 121 -6.10 -7.03 -9.58
C TRP A 121 -5.96 -7.68 -10.96
N ARG A 122 -5.09 -8.70 -11.09
CA ARG A 122 -4.96 -9.46 -12.35
C ARG A 122 -6.22 -10.27 -12.66
N ASN A 123 -6.88 -10.81 -11.65
CA ASN A 123 -8.14 -11.53 -11.83
C ASN A 123 -9.26 -10.58 -12.26
N ALA A 124 -9.35 -9.41 -11.63
CA ALA A 124 -10.28 -8.35 -12.00
C ALA A 124 -10.08 -7.90 -13.46
N LEU A 125 -8.83 -7.66 -13.87
CA LEU A 125 -8.50 -7.34 -15.27
C LEU A 125 -8.97 -8.43 -16.23
N ARG A 126 -8.66 -9.70 -15.96
CA ARG A 126 -9.05 -10.82 -16.83
C ARG A 126 -10.57 -10.91 -17.03
N GLN A 127 -11.35 -10.63 -15.98
CA GLN A 127 -12.81 -10.62 -16.08
C GLN A 127 -13.30 -9.43 -16.90
N ALA A 128 -12.73 -8.24 -16.68
CA ALA A 128 -13.08 -7.04 -17.42
C ALA A 128 -12.66 -7.09 -18.91
N ASP A 129 -11.55 -7.76 -19.25
CA ASP A 129 -11.07 -7.92 -20.63
C ASP A 129 -12.13 -8.49 -21.59
N GLN A 130 -13.00 -9.38 -21.10
CA GLN A 130 -14.09 -9.96 -21.90
C GLN A 130 -15.11 -8.89 -22.34
N PHE A 131 -15.37 -7.91 -21.46
CA PHE A 131 -16.29 -6.82 -21.73
C PHE A 131 -15.60 -5.72 -22.54
N TRP A 132 -14.36 -5.37 -22.20
CA TRP A 132 -13.56 -4.42 -22.98
C TRP A 132 -13.28 -4.85 -24.41
N ALA A 133 -13.17 -6.15 -24.69
CA ALA A 133 -13.03 -6.64 -26.06
C ALA A 133 -14.23 -6.26 -26.95
N THR A 134 -15.41 -6.12 -26.36
CA THR A 134 -16.65 -5.75 -27.06
C THR A 134 -16.97 -4.26 -26.91
N HIS A 135 -16.55 -3.65 -25.81
CA HIS A 135 -16.78 -2.25 -25.46
C HIS A 135 -15.47 -1.58 -25.02
N PRO A 136 -14.57 -1.23 -25.96
CA PRO A 136 -13.23 -0.72 -25.62
C PRO A 136 -13.20 0.59 -24.85
N ASP A 137 -14.26 1.38 -24.98
CA ASP A 137 -14.47 2.71 -24.41
C ASP A 137 -15.13 2.69 -23.02
N TRP A 138 -15.51 1.51 -22.52
CA TRP A 138 -16.02 1.34 -21.16
C TRP A 138 -14.96 1.64 -20.10
N SER A 139 -15.39 2.19 -18.97
CA SER A 139 -14.56 2.24 -17.77
C SER A 139 -14.50 0.87 -17.10
N PHE A 140 -13.54 0.68 -16.18
CA PHE A 140 -13.53 -0.54 -15.37
C PHE A 140 -14.80 -0.68 -14.51
N GLY A 141 -15.43 0.44 -14.13
CA GLY A 141 -16.70 0.44 -13.40
C GLY A 141 -17.83 -0.16 -14.23
N ASP A 142 -17.94 0.23 -15.51
CA ASP A 142 -18.96 -0.31 -16.42
C ASP A 142 -18.74 -1.83 -16.63
N CYS A 143 -17.48 -2.26 -16.75
CA CYS A 143 -17.13 -3.68 -16.80
C CYS A 143 -17.51 -4.42 -15.50
N LEU A 144 -17.31 -3.80 -14.33
CA LEU A 144 -17.67 -4.37 -13.03
C LEU A 144 -19.19 -4.57 -12.92
N ASP A 145 -19.97 -3.55 -13.29
CA ASP A 145 -21.43 -3.63 -13.30
C ASP A 145 -21.92 -4.76 -14.21
N ALA A 146 -21.30 -4.91 -15.39
CA ALA A 146 -21.61 -5.99 -16.32
C ALA A 146 -21.22 -7.39 -15.78
N ILE A 147 -20.09 -7.51 -15.08
CA ILE A 147 -19.68 -8.75 -14.39
C ILE A 147 -20.72 -9.13 -13.32
N LEU A 148 -21.14 -8.17 -12.48
CA LEU A 148 -22.11 -8.39 -11.42
C LEU A 148 -23.48 -8.77 -11.99
N ALA A 149 -23.95 -8.10 -13.04
CA ALA A 149 -25.18 -8.43 -13.73
C ALA A 149 -25.16 -9.86 -14.32
N LYS A 150 -24.03 -10.28 -14.90
CA LYS A 150 -23.85 -11.64 -15.44
C LYS A 150 -23.86 -12.72 -14.34
N GLY A 151 -23.23 -12.44 -13.19
CA GLY A 151 -23.24 -13.36 -12.04
C GLY A 151 -24.63 -13.51 -11.39
N SER A 152 -25.44 -12.46 -11.46
CA SER A 152 -26.83 -12.45 -10.95
C SER A 152 -27.82 -13.24 -11.83
N CYS A 153 -27.46 -13.49 -13.09
CA CYS A 153 -28.29 -14.20 -14.08
C CYS A 153 -28.03 -15.71 -14.16
N VAL A 154 -27.22 -16.30 -13.27
CA VAL A 154 -27.11 -17.77 -13.21
C VAL A 154 -28.39 -18.32 -12.55
N PRO A 155 -29.26 -19.04 -13.27
CA PRO A 155 -30.45 -19.62 -12.66
C PRO A 155 -30.01 -20.72 -11.68
N VAL A 156 -30.66 -20.76 -10.52
CA VAL A 156 -30.60 -21.90 -9.58
C VAL A 156 -31.24 -23.09 -10.30
N SER A 157 -30.43 -23.84 -11.05
CA SER A 157 -30.84 -25.14 -11.57
C SER A 157 -30.83 -26.14 -10.42
N GLY A 158 -31.99 -26.34 -9.81
CA GLY A 158 -32.15 -27.37 -8.79
C GLY A 158 -33.46 -27.30 -8.04
N GLU A 159 -34.56 -27.70 -8.69
CA GLU A 159 -35.54 -28.59 -8.07
C GLU A 159 -36.33 -29.29 -9.18
N VAL A 160 -36.06 -30.59 -9.32
CA VAL A 160 -36.74 -31.53 -10.21
C VAL A 160 -38.07 -31.86 -9.57
N LEU A 161 -39.16 -31.61 -10.28
CA LEU A 161 -40.45 -32.24 -10.03
C LEU A 161 -40.36 -33.69 -10.50
N GLU A 162 -40.40 -34.63 -9.55
CA GLU A 162 -41.26 -35.84 -9.52
C GLU A 162 -40.94 -36.72 -8.30
#